data_AF-A0AAN8U1A0-F1
#
_entry.id   AF-A0AAN8U1A0-F1
#
_cell.length_a   1.000
_cell.length_b   1.000
_cell.length_c   1.000
_cell.angle_alpha   90.00
_cell.angle_beta   90.00
_cell.angle_gamma   90.00
#
_symmetry.space_group_name_H-M   'P 1'
#
loop_
_entity.id
_entity.type
_entity.pdbx_description
1 polymer ?
#
loop_
_entity_poly.entity_id
_entity_poly.type
_entity_poly.pdbx_seq_one_letter_code
_entity_poly.pdbx_strand_id
1 'polypeptide(L)'
;MTRIRERVRERIRERVKEKSKGKSMETSLSSLIQSLATIDLNPSYTRATMDLLTEGLNKGIAVIGAVRCLVKYEYEAPSYYVICDSDEKSFVLTVFGIQKEAIKKGDQVTLLKPFCKFVDFEWEEKHYQFKSVRVNLLEQVLVNGKALSANFASRESLL
;
A
#
# COMPACT_ATOMS: atom_id res chain seq x y z
N MET A 1 2.93 -24.39 37.08
CA MET A 1 2.67 -23.69 35.79
C MET A 1 2.53 -22.16 35.89
N THR A 2 2.50 -21.57 37.09
CA THR A 2 2.20 -20.12 37.28
C THR A 2 3.41 -19.21 37.04
N ARG A 3 4.62 -19.64 37.41
CA ARG A 3 5.86 -18.82 37.37
C ARG A 3 6.38 -18.51 35.96
N ILE A 4 6.08 -19.36 34.97
CA ILE A 4 6.48 -19.18 33.57
C ILE A 4 5.59 -18.13 32.90
N ARG A 5 4.29 -18.11 33.21
CA ARG A 5 3.34 -17.14 32.66
C ARG A 5 3.63 -15.71 33.13
N GLU A 6 4.10 -15.54 34.36
CA GLU A 6 4.51 -14.23 34.88
C GLU A 6 5.77 -13.70 34.20
N ARG A 7 6.80 -14.54 34.02
CA ARG A 7 8.03 -14.18 33.30
C ARG A 7 7.78 -13.80 31.83
N VAL A 8 6.84 -14.47 31.17
CA VAL A 8 6.43 -14.13 29.81
C VAL A 8 5.72 -12.77 29.79
N ARG A 9 4.84 -12.48 30.76
CA ARG A 9 4.14 -11.19 30.88
C ARG A 9 5.08 -10.03 31.22
N GLU A 10 6.10 -10.25 32.04
CA GLU A 10 7.11 -9.22 32.35
C GLU A 10 7.97 -8.90 31.13
N ARG A 11 8.47 -9.91 30.40
CA ARG A 11 9.22 -9.71 29.14
C ARG A 11 8.41 -8.97 28.07
N ILE A 12 7.10 -9.23 28.00
CA ILE A 12 6.21 -8.48 27.09
C ILE A 12 6.10 -7.02 27.53
N ARG A 13 5.95 -6.74 28.82
CA ARG A 13 5.90 -5.36 29.35
C ARG A 13 7.20 -4.59 29.17
N GLU A 14 8.35 -5.25 29.32
CA GLU A 14 9.67 -4.64 29.07
C GLU A 14 9.87 -4.30 27.59
N ARG A 15 9.51 -5.20 26.66
CA ARG A 15 9.55 -4.91 25.22
C ARG A 15 8.61 -3.77 24.80
N VAL A 16 7.46 -3.63 25.46
CA VAL A 16 6.53 -2.50 25.22
C VAL A 16 7.11 -1.19 25.75
N LYS A 17 7.82 -1.22 26.89
CA LYS A 17 8.50 -0.03 27.44
C LYS A 17 9.72 0.38 26.63
N GLU A 18 10.53 -0.56 26.12
CA GLU A 18 11.68 -0.24 25.25
C GLU A 18 11.25 0.41 23.92
N LYS A 19 10.07 0.06 23.39
CA LYS A 19 9.50 0.74 22.21
C LYS A 19 9.03 2.18 22.46
N SER A 20 9.03 2.66 23.71
CA SER A 20 8.55 4.01 24.07
C SER A 20 9.64 5.05 24.31
N LYS A 21 10.92 4.72 24.07
CA LYS A 21 12.04 5.70 24.13
C LYS A 21 12.69 5.90 22.77
N GLY A 22 11.91 6.48 21.86
CA GLY A 22 12.40 7.04 20.61
C GLY A 22 11.36 7.99 20.07
N LYS A 23 11.54 9.29 20.28
CA LYS A 23 10.74 10.32 19.62
C LYS A 23 11.22 10.41 18.16
N SER A 24 10.88 9.40 17.37
CA SER A 24 10.97 9.45 15.91
C SER A 24 9.83 10.33 15.42
N MET A 25 10.10 11.30 14.54
CA MET A 25 9.06 11.98 13.75
C MET A 25 8.48 11.01 12.70
N GLU A 26 8.00 9.85 13.16
CA GLU A 26 7.25 8.93 12.32
C GLU A 26 5.81 9.42 12.34
N THR A 27 5.44 10.16 11.30
CA THR A 27 4.06 10.63 11.08
C THR A 27 3.15 9.40 11.19
N SER A 28 2.20 9.42 12.12
CA SER A 28 1.30 8.27 12.29
C SER A 28 0.59 7.96 10.96
N LEU A 29 0.37 6.68 10.66
CA LEU A 29 -0.35 6.28 9.44
C LEU A 29 -1.71 6.99 9.34
N SER A 30 -2.39 7.19 10.47
CA SER A 30 -3.65 7.93 10.55
C SER A 30 -3.50 9.40 10.12
N SER A 31 -2.48 10.10 10.61
CA SER A 31 -2.21 11.48 10.18
C SER A 31 -1.82 11.56 8.70
N LEU A 32 -1.15 10.53 8.16
CA LEU A 32 -0.85 10.46 6.74
C LEU A 32 -2.12 10.26 5.91
N ILE A 33 -3.01 9.34 6.31
CA ILE A 33 -4.29 9.10 5.64
C ILE A 33 -5.14 10.38 5.61
N GLN A 34 -5.22 11.10 6.73
CA GLN A 34 -5.96 12.36 6.84
C GLN A 34 -5.42 13.46 5.91
N SER A 35 -4.12 13.49 5.64
CA SER A 35 -3.53 14.49 4.75
C SER A 35 -3.63 14.14 3.26
N LEU A 36 -4.03 12.92 2.89
CA LEU A 36 -4.07 12.48 1.48
C LEU A 36 -4.99 13.35 0.61
N ALA A 37 -6.09 13.83 1.18
CA ALA A 37 -7.11 14.63 0.47
C ALA A 37 -6.57 16.01 0.03
N THR A 38 -5.60 16.57 0.76
CA THR A 38 -5.06 17.92 0.50
C THR A 38 -3.82 17.93 -0.37
N ILE A 39 -3.36 16.76 -0.85
CA ILE A 39 -2.16 16.67 -1.68
C ILE A 39 -2.42 17.29 -3.05
N ASP A 40 -1.50 18.12 -3.54
CA ASP A 40 -1.63 18.67 -4.88
C ASP A 40 -1.47 17.57 -5.94
N LEU A 41 -2.42 17.54 -6.87
CA LEU A 41 -2.43 16.63 -7.99
C LEU A 41 -2.28 17.44 -9.29
N ASN A 42 -1.58 16.86 -10.27
CA ASN A 42 -1.53 17.46 -11.60
C ASN A 42 -2.98 17.66 -12.13
N PRO A 43 -3.34 18.86 -12.62
CA PRO A 43 -4.71 19.18 -13.02
C PRO A 43 -5.22 18.36 -14.21
N SER A 44 -4.34 17.66 -14.94
CA SER A 44 -4.74 16.70 -15.99
C SER A 44 -5.38 15.42 -15.45
N TYR A 45 -5.35 15.20 -14.13
CA TYR A 45 -5.97 14.06 -13.48
C TYR A 45 -7.09 14.47 -12.54
N THR A 46 -8.20 13.74 -12.59
CA THR A 46 -9.25 13.80 -11.58
C THR A 46 -8.89 12.86 -10.43
N ARG A 47 -8.89 13.40 -9.21
CA ARG A 47 -8.73 12.60 -7.98
C ARG A 47 -9.97 11.72 -7.77
N ALA A 48 -9.74 10.47 -7.40
CA ALA A 48 -10.80 9.55 -6.96
C ALA A 48 -10.34 8.72 -5.75
N THR A 49 -11.31 8.17 -5.02
CA THR A 49 -11.12 7.14 -4.00
C THR A 49 -11.47 5.77 -4.59
N MET A 50 -11.12 4.69 -3.89
CA MET A 50 -11.22 3.33 -4.39
C MET A 50 -12.66 2.93 -4.77
N ASP A 51 -13.64 3.46 -4.04
CA ASP A 51 -15.05 3.17 -4.26
C ASP A 51 -15.55 3.70 -5.61
N LEU A 52 -14.94 4.78 -6.12
CA LEU A 52 -15.29 5.43 -7.39
C LEU A 52 -14.63 4.82 -8.62
N LEU A 53 -13.66 3.90 -8.45
CA LEU A 53 -13.05 3.22 -9.59
C LEU A 53 -14.00 2.19 -10.21
N THR A 54 -14.04 2.19 -11.54
CA THR A 54 -14.72 1.17 -12.36
C THR A 54 -13.75 0.06 -12.75
N GLU A 55 -14.27 -1.14 -13.01
CA GLU A 55 -13.48 -2.28 -13.50
C GLU A 55 -12.67 -1.91 -14.76
N GLY A 56 -11.41 -2.34 -14.82
CA GLY A 56 -10.50 -2.06 -15.92
C GLY A 56 -9.73 -0.74 -15.78
N LEU A 57 -9.33 -0.16 -16.92
CA LEU A 57 -8.43 1.00 -16.97
C LEU A 57 -9.18 2.33 -16.75
N ASN A 58 -8.84 3.05 -15.69
CA ASN A 58 -9.45 4.34 -15.34
C ASN A 58 -8.60 5.51 -15.88
N LYS A 59 -8.72 5.83 -17.17
CA LYS A 59 -7.94 6.92 -17.83
C LYS A 59 -8.29 8.28 -17.23
N GLY A 60 -7.29 9.14 -17.05
CA GLY A 60 -7.49 10.49 -16.49
C GLY A 60 -7.80 10.50 -14.99
N ILE A 61 -7.86 9.34 -14.33
CA ILE A 61 -8.08 9.23 -12.88
C ILE A 61 -6.75 9.01 -12.16
N ALA A 62 -6.64 9.58 -10.97
CA ALA A 62 -5.58 9.26 -10.01
C ALA A 62 -6.16 8.90 -8.64
N VAL A 63 -5.59 7.89 -8.00
CA VAL A 63 -5.87 7.53 -6.61
C VAL A 63 -4.63 7.82 -5.78
N ILE A 64 -4.79 8.47 -4.64
CA ILE A 64 -3.70 8.70 -3.68
C ILE A 64 -3.95 7.85 -2.45
N GLY A 65 -2.93 7.15 -1.99
CA GLY A 65 -3.03 6.28 -0.83
C GLY A 65 -1.77 6.26 0.03
N ALA A 66 -1.93 5.81 1.27
CA ALA A 66 -0.87 5.56 2.23
C ALA A 66 -0.53 4.07 2.26
N VAL A 67 0.76 3.72 2.16
CA VAL A 67 1.22 2.34 2.19
C VAL A 67 1.21 1.81 3.62
N ARG A 68 0.34 0.84 3.89
CA ARG A 68 0.22 0.22 5.21
C ARG A 68 1.24 -0.90 5.42
N CYS A 69 1.42 -1.76 4.43
CA CYS A 69 2.44 -2.81 4.43
C CYS A 69 2.66 -3.42 3.05
N LEU A 70 3.83 -4.04 2.88
CA LEU A 70 4.10 -5.06 1.85
C LEU A 70 3.55 -6.40 2.35
N VAL A 71 2.80 -7.10 1.49
CA VAL A 71 2.34 -8.47 1.72
C VAL A 71 3.47 -9.41 1.36
N LYS A 72 3.90 -10.23 2.33
CA LYS A 72 4.96 -11.23 2.13
C LYS A 72 4.36 -12.50 1.56
N TYR A 73 4.96 -13.00 0.50
CA TYR A 73 4.66 -14.29 -0.09
C TYR A 73 5.92 -14.81 -0.81
N GLU A 74 5.89 -16.04 -1.30
CA GLU A 74 7.08 -16.78 -1.72
C GLU A 74 7.67 -16.37 -3.07
N TYR A 75 6.94 -15.62 -3.90
CA TYR A 75 7.40 -15.21 -5.22
C TYR A 75 7.95 -13.78 -5.21
N GLU A 76 8.92 -13.52 -6.10
CA GLU A 76 9.55 -12.20 -6.22
C GLU A 76 8.66 -11.18 -6.94
N ALA A 77 7.77 -11.62 -7.84
CA ALA A 77 6.86 -10.76 -8.59
C ALA A 77 5.50 -11.41 -8.84
N PRO A 78 4.39 -10.63 -8.83
CA PRO A 78 4.33 -9.18 -8.54
C PRO A 78 4.51 -8.83 -7.06
N SER A 79 4.85 -7.59 -6.74
CA SER A 79 4.79 -7.14 -5.34
C SER A 79 3.36 -6.74 -4.97
N TYR A 80 2.91 -7.16 -3.79
CA TYR A 80 1.57 -6.84 -3.27
C TYR A 80 1.66 -5.92 -2.07
N TYR A 81 0.92 -4.82 -2.07
CA TYR A 81 0.85 -3.88 -0.96
C TYR A 81 -0.58 -3.70 -0.49
N VAL A 82 -0.76 -3.45 0.81
CA VAL A 82 -2.02 -2.91 1.35
C VAL A 82 -1.90 -1.40 1.41
N ILE A 83 -2.80 -0.70 0.73
CA ILE A 83 -2.87 0.76 0.64
C ILE A 83 -4.19 1.24 1.26
N CYS A 84 -4.18 2.40 1.92
CA CYS A 84 -5.39 3.09 2.36
C CYS A 84 -5.57 4.39 1.58
N ASP A 85 -6.75 4.65 1.02
CA ASP A 85 -7.07 5.98 0.45
C ASP A 85 -7.54 6.98 1.51
N SER A 86 -7.98 8.16 1.07
CA SER A 86 -8.49 9.23 1.95
C SER A 86 -9.85 8.94 2.60
N ASP A 87 -10.60 7.96 2.11
CA ASP A 87 -11.87 7.51 2.72
C ASP A 87 -11.62 6.39 3.74
N GLU A 88 -10.36 6.18 4.12
CA GLU A 88 -9.87 5.10 4.99
C GLU A 88 -10.14 3.69 4.44
N LYS A 89 -10.48 3.57 3.14
CA LYS A 89 -10.70 2.28 2.49
C LYS A 89 -9.37 1.63 2.16
N SER A 90 -9.19 0.39 2.63
CA SER A 90 -8.02 -0.41 2.32
C SER A 90 -8.24 -1.21 1.03
N PHE A 91 -7.24 -1.25 0.16
CA PHE A 91 -7.26 -2.05 -1.06
C PHE A 91 -5.88 -2.65 -1.35
N VAL A 92 -5.86 -3.66 -2.21
CA VAL A 92 -4.62 -4.31 -2.65
C VAL A 92 -4.06 -3.56 -3.84
N LEU A 93 -2.79 -3.17 -3.77
CA LEU A 93 -2.00 -2.71 -4.91
C LEU A 93 -1.11 -3.86 -5.38
N THR A 94 -1.29 -4.28 -6.63
CA THR A 94 -0.46 -5.26 -7.32
C THR A 94 0.50 -4.54 -8.27
N VAL A 95 1.80 -4.70 -8.04
CA VAL A 95 2.86 -3.99 -8.75
C VAL A 95 3.68 -4.96 -9.57
N PHE A 96 3.70 -4.76 -10.89
CA PHE A 96 4.59 -5.46 -11.82
C PHE A 96 5.67 -4.50 -12.33
N GLY A 97 6.83 -5.05 -12.70
CA GLY A 97 7.89 -4.27 -13.37
C GLY A 97 8.57 -3.21 -12.52
N ILE A 98 8.29 -3.16 -11.20
CA ILE A 98 8.89 -2.21 -10.25
C ILE A 98 9.45 -2.99 -9.06
N GLN A 99 10.70 -2.70 -8.69
CA GLN A 99 11.37 -3.31 -7.55
C GLN A 99 10.68 -2.94 -6.24
N LYS A 100 10.59 -3.91 -5.31
CA LYS A 100 9.86 -3.75 -4.03
C LYS A 100 10.43 -2.65 -3.13
N GLU A 101 11.70 -2.29 -3.31
CA GLU A 101 12.43 -1.24 -2.59
C GLU A 101 11.94 0.18 -2.96
N ALA A 102 11.23 0.33 -4.08
CA ALA A 102 10.72 1.60 -4.57
C ALA A 102 9.56 2.15 -3.72
N ILE A 103 8.80 1.27 -3.05
CA ILE A 103 7.61 1.60 -2.27
C ILE A 103 7.75 0.99 -0.87
N LYS A 104 7.68 1.82 0.16
CA LYS A 104 7.89 1.42 1.56
C LYS A 104 6.65 1.70 2.40
N LYS A 105 6.55 0.99 3.51
CA LYS A 105 5.54 1.28 4.53
C LYS A 105 5.66 2.75 4.98
N GLY A 106 4.54 3.44 5.08
CA GLY A 106 4.47 4.85 5.45
C GLY A 106 4.66 5.81 4.28
N ASP A 107 4.94 5.32 3.07
CA ASP A 107 4.95 6.18 1.89
C ASP A 107 3.53 6.59 1.49
N GLN A 108 3.41 7.79 0.94
CA GLN A 108 2.29 8.19 0.11
C GLN A 108 2.55 7.74 -1.32
N VAL A 109 1.58 7.08 -1.94
CA VAL A 109 1.62 6.69 -3.35
C VAL A 109 0.50 7.39 -4.13
N THR A 110 0.83 7.91 -5.31
CA THR A 110 -0.16 8.37 -6.28
C THR A 110 -0.15 7.40 -7.46
N LEU A 111 -1.30 6.78 -7.72
CA LEU A 111 -1.51 5.79 -8.78
C LEU A 111 -2.24 6.47 -9.94
N LEU A 112 -1.54 6.65 -11.06
CA LEU A 112 -2.05 7.30 -12.26
C LEU A 112 -2.61 6.28 -13.24
N LYS A 113 -3.79 6.56 -13.80
CA LYS A 113 -4.51 5.67 -14.73
C LYS A 113 -4.63 4.25 -14.15
N PRO A 114 -5.17 4.08 -12.93
CA PRO A 114 -5.17 2.78 -12.26
C PRO A 114 -5.99 1.76 -13.05
N PHE A 115 -5.46 0.54 -13.17
CA PHE A 115 -6.22 -0.60 -13.66
C PHE A 115 -6.89 -1.28 -12.46
N CYS A 116 -8.19 -1.09 -12.29
CA CYS A 116 -8.95 -1.70 -11.20
C CYS A 116 -9.38 -3.10 -11.59
N LYS A 117 -9.33 -4.03 -10.63
CA LYS A 117 -9.88 -5.37 -10.76
C LYS A 117 -10.73 -5.71 -9.54
N PHE A 118 -11.95 -6.14 -9.78
CA PHE A 118 -12.84 -6.76 -8.81
C PHE A 118 -12.46 -8.24 -8.70
N VAL A 119 -12.10 -8.65 -7.50
CA VAL A 119 -11.70 -10.00 -7.17
C VAL A 119 -12.85 -10.62 -6.38
N ASP A 120 -13.37 -11.73 -6.90
CA ASP A 120 -14.48 -12.49 -6.34
C ASP A 120 -14.18 -13.98 -6.54
N PHE A 121 -13.84 -14.69 -5.47
CA PHE A 121 -13.54 -16.12 -5.53
C PHE A 121 -13.81 -16.82 -4.20
N GLU A 122 -13.98 -18.13 -4.26
CA GLU A 122 -14.04 -19.00 -3.10
C GLU A 122 -12.78 -19.85 -2.99
N TRP A 123 -12.24 -19.97 -1.78
CA TRP A 123 -11.10 -20.83 -1.47
C TRP A 123 -11.17 -21.30 -0.02
N GLU A 124 -10.93 -22.58 0.22
CA GLU A 124 -11.01 -23.20 1.56
C GLU A 124 -12.29 -22.79 2.33
N GLU A 125 -13.45 -22.94 1.68
CA GLU A 125 -14.79 -22.62 2.25
C GLU A 125 -14.99 -21.14 2.64
N LYS A 126 -14.10 -20.25 2.18
CA LYS A 126 -14.22 -18.81 2.40
C LYS A 126 -14.47 -18.10 1.08
N HIS A 127 -15.36 -17.13 1.12
CA HIS A 127 -15.65 -16.22 0.02
C HIS A 127 -14.85 -14.93 0.18
N TYR A 128 -14.11 -14.56 -0.84
CA TYR A 128 -13.25 -13.38 -0.87
C TYR A 128 -13.75 -12.41 -1.92
N GLN A 129 -14.16 -11.22 -1.48
CA GLN A 129 -14.54 -10.12 -2.35
C GLN A 129 -13.77 -8.85 -1.98
N PHE A 130 -13.04 -8.31 -2.95
CA PHE A 130 -12.32 -7.04 -2.79
C PHE A 130 -11.98 -6.41 -4.14
N LYS A 131 -11.74 -5.09 -4.14
CA LYS A 131 -11.13 -4.42 -5.28
C LYS A 131 -9.60 -4.38 -5.12
N SER A 132 -8.89 -4.47 -6.23
CA SER A 132 -7.45 -4.32 -6.33
C SER A 132 -7.09 -3.35 -7.44
N VAL A 133 -5.92 -2.71 -7.32
CA VAL A 133 -5.35 -1.87 -8.36
C VAL A 133 -4.07 -2.52 -8.86
N ARG A 134 -3.94 -2.63 -10.18
CA ARG A 134 -2.72 -3.08 -10.85
C ARG A 134 -1.99 -1.89 -11.48
N VAL A 135 -0.67 -1.87 -11.30
CA VAL A 135 0.25 -0.98 -12.02
C VAL A 135 1.38 -1.79 -12.65
N ASN A 136 1.81 -1.40 -13.84
CA ASN A 136 2.83 -2.12 -14.61
C ASN A 136 4.05 -1.25 -14.97
N LEU A 137 3.89 0.07 -14.93
CA LEU A 137 4.86 1.03 -15.45
C LEU A 137 5.26 2.03 -14.37
N LEU A 138 6.52 2.46 -14.37
CA LEU A 138 7.03 3.45 -13.43
C LEU A 138 6.26 4.77 -13.52
N GLU A 139 5.88 5.21 -14.73
CA GLU A 139 5.13 6.46 -14.90
C GLU A 139 3.71 6.43 -14.30
N GLN A 140 3.20 5.25 -13.92
CA GLN A 140 1.91 5.13 -13.24
C GLN A 140 2.01 5.37 -11.73
N VAL A 141 3.23 5.49 -11.18
CA VAL A 141 3.43 5.56 -9.73
C VAL A 141 4.30 6.76 -9.37
N LEU A 142 3.76 7.62 -8.50
CA LEU A 142 4.56 8.61 -7.77
C LEU A 142 4.66 8.18 -6.32
N VAL A 143 5.85 8.28 -5.73
CA VAL A 143 6.09 7.99 -4.31
C VAL A 143 6.48 9.29 -3.63
N ASN A 144 5.71 9.69 -2.61
CA ASN A 144 5.88 10.95 -1.87
C ASN A 144 5.95 12.16 -2.83
N GLY A 145 5.06 12.17 -3.84
CA GLY A 145 4.97 13.20 -4.86
C GLY A 145 6.05 13.15 -5.96
N LYS A 146 6.98 12.19 -5.94
CA LYS A 146 8.08 12.09 -6.89
C LYS A 146 7.93 10.90 -7.83
N ALA A 147 8.28 11.09 -9.10
CA ALA A 147 8.37 10.01 -10.06
C ALA A 147 9.47 9.01 -9.65
N LEU A 148 9.23 7.73 -9.90
CA LEU A 148 10.22 6.70 -9.65
C LEU A 148 11.38 6.78 -10.65
N SER A 149 12.60 6.56 -10.16
CA SER A 149 13.79 6.45 -11.00
C SER A 149 13.75 5.17 -11.86
N ALA A 150 14.31 5.23 -13.07
CA ALA A 150 14.49 4.07 -13.94
C ALA A 150 15.28 2.92 -13.27
N ASN A 151 16.09 3.21 -12.25
CA ASN A 151 16.81 2.20 -11.48
C ASN A 151 15.88 1.26 -10.70
N PHE A 152 14.63 1.66 -10.45
CA PHE A 152 13.61 0.82 -9.82
C PHE A 152 12.82 -0.02 -10.82
N ALA A 153 13.07 0.10 -12.13
CA ALA A 153 12.49 -0.84 -13.09
C ALA A 153 12.99 -2.25 -12.79
N SER A 154 12.07 -3.22 -12.73
CA SER A 154 12.42 -4.64 -12.74
C SER A 154 12.51 -5.11 -14.19
N ARG A 155 13.56 -5.90 -14.48
CA ARG A 155 13.75 -6.57 -15.79
C ARG A 155 13.04 -7.91 -15.86
N GLU A 156 12.37 -8.34 -14.80
CA GLU A 156 11.65 -9.60 -14.80
C GLU A 156 10.49 -9.52 -15.80
N SER A 157 10.62 -10.37 -16.83
CA SER A 157 9.69 -10.44 -17.95
C SER A 157 8.28 -10.69 -17.44
N LEU A 158 7.33 -9.91 -17.96
CA LEU A 158 5.91 -10.25 -17.95
C LEU A 158 5.74 -11.52 -18.82
N LEU A 159 6.07 -12.68 -18.27
CA LEU A 159 5.65 -13.97 -18.82
C LEU A 159 4.18 -14.20 -18.48
#